data_AF-A0A9P6TEX3-F1
#
_entry.id   AF-A0A9P6TEX3-F1
#
_cell.length_a   1.000
_cell.length_b   1.000
_cell.length_c   1.000
_cell.angle_alpha   90.00
_cell.angle_beta   90.00
_cell.angle_gamma   90.00
#
_symmetry.space_group_name_H-M   'P 1'
#
loop_
_entity.id
_entity.type
_entity.pdbx_description
1 polymer ?
#
loop_
_entity_poly.entity_id
_entity_poly.type
_entity_poly.pdbx_seq_one_letter_code
_entity_poly.pdbx_strand_id
1 'polypeptide(L)'
;TQMEQHSFFKDCIGLVNGTFIPLASVPHKCTKDYWTQKAFYAYNVMLVCDINRRIIYYEMEWCGSAHDQHAFQSSQLFQHPTVFFLPGEYLLANSGYTCSEILVPTFKWL
;
A
#
# COMPACT_ATOMS: atom_id res chain seq x y z
N THR A 1 4.51 -17.42 -16.75
CA THR A 1 4.14 -18.66 -16.02
C THR A 1 3.68 -18.25 -14.64
N GLN A 2 2.43 -18.31 -14.18
CA GLN A 2 1.17 -18.87 -14.65
C GLN A 2 0.09 -17.79 -14.42
N MET A 3 -0.42 -17.15 -15.47
CA MET A 3 -1.60 -16.29 -15.37
C MET A 3 -2.42 -16.28 -16.66
N GLU A 4 -2.33 -17.37 -17.44
CA GLU A 4 -3.17 -17.52 -18.64
C GLU A 4 -4.46 -18.30 -18.37
N GLN A 5 -4.62 -18.98 -17.23
CA GLN A 5 -5.66 -20.01 -17.17
C GLN A 5 -6.91 -19.69 -16.36
N HIS A 6 -6.93 -18.69 -15.47
CA HIS A 6 -8.17 -18.15 -14.89
C HIS A 6 -7.82 -16.88 -14.10
N SER A 7 -8.17 -15.67 -14.56
CA SER A 7 -8.08 -14.51 -13.68
C SER A 7 -9.14 -13.47 -14.03
N PHE A 8 -10.11 -13.30 -13.14
CA PHE A 8 -11.02 -12.15 -13.12
C PHE A 8 -10.27 -10.81 -13.04
N PHE A 9 -8.98 -10.85 -12.67
CA PHE A 9 -8.09 -9.70 -12.51
C PHE A 9 -6.94 -9.80 -13.51
N LYS A 10 -7.28 -9.73 -14.80
CA LYS A 10 -6.27 -9.60 -15.87
C LYS A 10 -5.43 -8.34 -15.61
N ASP A 11 -4.13 -8.41 -15.84
CA ASP A 11 -3.16 -7.31 -15.71
C ASP A 11 -3.00 -6.75 -14.27
N CYS A 12 -3.56 -7.41 -13.26
CA CYS A 12 -3.26 -7.11 -11.86
C CYS A 12 -1.87 -7.66 -11.49
N ILE A 13 -0.96 -6.78 -11.08
CA ILE A 13 0.42 -7.17 -10.74
C ILE A 13 0.66 -7.37 -9.25
N GLY A 14 -0.26 -6.92 -8.39
CA GLY A 14 -0.12 -7.10 -6.95
C GLY A 14 -1.24 -6.49 -6.12
N LEU A 15 -1.15 -6.74 -4.81
CA LEU A 15 -2.03 -6.24 -3.77
C LEU A 15 -1.27 -5.22 -2.93
N VAL A 16 -1.80 -4.01 -2.77
CA VAL A 16 -1.23 -2.96 -1.93
C VAL A 16 -2.01 -2.80 -0.62
N ASN A 17 -1.28 -2.66 0.48
CA ASN A 17 -1.86 -2.33 1.78
C ASN A 17 -0.84 -1.66 2.70
N GLY A 18 -1.32 -0.84 3.64
CA GLY A 18 -0.51 -0.33 4.75
C GLY A 18 -0.35 -1.36 5.86
N THR A 19 0.82 -1.40 6.48
CA THR A 19 1.09 -2.18 7.68
C THR A 19 1.92 -1.36 8.66
N PHE A 20 1.80 -1.66 9.95
CA PHE A 20 2.56 -0.97 10.98
C PHE A 20 3.79 -1.77 11.40
N ILE A 21 4.95 -1.12 11.42
CA ILE A 21 6.15 -1.63 12.09
C ILE A 21 6.24 -0.98 13.48
N PRO A 22 5.98 -1.72 14.57
CA PRO A 22 6.00 -1.16 15.92
C PRO A 22 7.38 -0.64 16.31
N LEU A 23 7.42 0.50 16.98
CA LEU A 23 8.63 1.03 17.60
C LEU A 23 8.86 0.35 18.95
N ALA A 24 10.11 -0.02 19.22
CA ALA A 24 10.50 -0.62 20.51
C ALA A 24 10.40 0.37 21.68
N SER A 25 10.48 1.68 21.40
CA SER A 25 10.42 2.74 22.39
C SER A 25 9.69 3.96 21.83
N VAL A 26 9.25 4.84 22.73
CA VAL A 26 8.62 6.11 22.36
C VAL A 26 9.61 6.98 21.57
N PRO A 27 9.23 7.53 20.40
CA PRO A 27 10.09 8.45 19.67
C PRO A 27 10.39 9.70 20.49
N HIS A 28 11.66 10.12 20.50
CA HIS A 28 12.12 11.31 21.24
C HIS A 28 11.64 12.64 20.63
N LYS A 29 11.31 12.65 19.33
CA LYS A 29 10.81 13.80 18.58
C LYS A 29 9.53 13.40 17.86
N CYS A 30 8.64 14.37 17.63
CA CYS A 30 7.43 14.15 16.82
C CYS A 30 6.57 12.97 17.34
N THR A 31 6.56 12.74 18.65
CA THR A 31 5.94 11.56 19.28
C THR A 31 4.50 11.32 18.83
N LYS A 32 3.72 12.40 18.69
CA LYS A 32 2.32 12.34 18.21
C LYS A 32 2.19 11.79 16.80
N ASP A 33 3.16 12.06 15.92
CA ASP A 33 3.11 11.66 14.52
C ASP A 33 3.23 10.14 14.37
N TYR A 34 3.96 9.49 15.27
CA TYR A 34 4.13 8.03 15.31
C TYR A 34 3.01 7.30 16.03
N TRP A 35 2.11 8.02 16.70
CA TRP A 35 1.02 7.42 17.44
C TRP A 35 -0.08 6.95 16.49
N THR A 36 -0.34 5.64 16.49
CA THR A 36 -1.34 5.01 15.62
C THR A 36 -2.75 5.09 16.21
N GLN A 37 -3.77 4.89 15.37
CA GLN A 37 -5.16 4.72 15.81
C GLN A 37 -5.36 3.47 16.69
N LYS A 38 -4.40 2.54 16.69
CA LYS A 38 -4.39 1.32 17.51
C LYS A 38 -3.67 1.51 18.86
N ALA A 39 -3.37 2.75 19.23
CA ALA A 39 -2.76 3.12 20.51
C ALA A 39 -1.36 2.52 20.78
N PHE A 40 -0.53 2.47 19.73
CA PHE A 40 0.91 2.19 19.86
C PHE A 40 1.74 3.03 18.89
N TYR A 41 3.04 3.15 19.14
CA TYR A 41 3.97 3.89 18.27
C TYR A 41 4.49 3.02 17.13
N ALA A 42 4.42 3.50 15.89
CA ALA A 42 4.84 2.74 14.72
C ALA A 42 5.27 3.62 13.54
N TYR A 43 6.00 3.01 12.61
CA TYR A 43 6.04 3.48 11.22
C TYR A 43 4.88 2.88 10.44
N ASN A 44 4.27 3.67 9.56
CA ASN A 44 3.38 3.15 8.52
C ASN A 44 4.24 2.76 7.31
N VAL A 45 4.13 1.50 6.89
CA VAL A 45 4.84 0.95 5.74
C VAL A 45 3.82 0.44 4.75
N MET A 46 3.89 0.95 3.53
CA MET A 46 3.10 0.45 2.43
C MET A 46 3.84 -0.72 1.79
N LEU A 47 3.15 -1.83 1.57
CA LEU A 47 3.69 -3.02 0.92
C LEU A 47 2.87 -3.38 -0.32
N VAL A 48 3.55 -3.87 -1.36
CA VAL A 48 2.91 -4.57 -2.47
C VAL A 48 3.34 -6.02 -2.46
N CYS A 49 2.35 -6.92 -2.49
CA CYS A 49 2.56 -8.35 -2.58
C CYS A 49 2.06 -8.90 -3.91
N ASP A 50 2.82 -9.81 -4.52
CA ASP A 50 2.35 -10.55 -5.68
C ASP A 50 1.36 -11.67 -5.28
N ILE A 51 0.80 -12.35 -6.28
CA ILE A 51 -0.14 -13.47 -6.09
C ILE A 51 0.46 -14.65 -5.30
N ASN A 52 1.79 -14.77 -5.26
CA ASN A 52 2.52 -15.80 -4.52
C ASN A 52 2.86 -15.36 -3.10
N ARG A 53 2.28 -14.23 -2.64
CA ARG A 53 2.49 -13.65 -1.30
C ARG A 53 3.92 -13.18 -1.06
N ARG A 54 4.67 -12.87 -2.13
CA ARG A 54 6.01 -12.31 -2.04
C ARG A 54 5.90 -10.79 -2.01
N ILE A 55 6.62 -10.15 -1.09
CA ILE A 55 6.76 -8.69 -1.09
C ILE A 55 7.62 -8.33 -2.30
N ILE A 56 7.05 -7.56 -3.23
CA ILE A 56 7.71 -7.11 -4.45
C ILE A 56 8.03 -5.62 -4.43
N TYR A 57 7.41 -4.88 -3.50
CA TYR A 57 7.67 -3.46 -3.27
C TYR A 57 7.36 -3.11 -1.81
N TYR A 58 8.12 -2.16 -1.26
CA TYR A 58 7.80 -1.53 0.01
C TYR A 58 8.21 -0.06 0.00
N GLU A 59 7.51 0.74 0.79
CA GLU A 59 7.86 2.14 1.01
C GLU A 59 7.55 2.55 2.45
N MET A 60 8.55 3.17 3.08
CA MET A 60 8.58 3.46 4.51
C MET A 60 8.87 4.95 4.70
N GLU A 61 7.90 5.78 4.37
CA GLU A 61 8.06 7.24 4.42
C GLU A 61 7.15 7.92 5.45
N TRP A 62 6.24 7.17 6.08
CA TRP A 62 5.15 7.77 6.84
C TRP A 62 5.11 7.33 8.30
N CYS A 63 4.80 8.28 9.18
CA CYS A 63 4.65 8.02 10.61
C CYS A 63 3.31 7.29 10.88
N GLY A 64 3.18 6.60 12.01
CA GLY A 64 2.04 5.75 12.34
C GLY A 64 0.65 6.42 12.35
N SER A 65 0.58 7.75 12.38
CA SER A 65 -0.67 8.50 12.25
C SER A 65 -1.13 8.73 10.80
N ALA A 66 -0.25 8.54 9.82
CA ALA A 66 -0.53 8.83 8.42
C ALA A 66 -1.55 7.85 7.84
N HIS A 67 -2.51 8.38 7.08
CA HIS A 67 -3.51 7.57 6.39
C HIS A 67 -2.89 6.86 5.19
N ASP A 68 -3.24 5.59 5.00
CA ASP A 68 -2.79 4.72 3.90
C ASP A 68 -2.91 5.38 2.52
N GLN A 69 -4.05 6.03 2.24
CA GLN A 69 -4.25 6.79 1.00
C GLN A 69 -3.19 7.88 0.79
N HIS A 70 -2.82 8.61 1.84
CA HIS A 70 -1.82 9.69 1.74
C HIS A 70 -0.43 9.12 1.51
N ALA A 71 -0.11 8.00 2.18
CA ALA A 71 1.13 7.28 1.96
C ALA A 71 1.25 6.80 0.51
N PHE A 72 0.18 6.24 -0.06
CA PHE A 72 0.16 5.83 -1.46
C PHE A 72 0.26 7.00 -2.43
N GLN A 73 -0.45 8.11 -2.22
CA GLN A 73 -0.34 9.27 -3.11
C GLN A 73 1.06 9.89 -3.14
N SER A 74 1.81 9.74 -2.05
CA SER A 74 3.18 10.24 -1.97
C SER A 74 4.21 9.22 -2.49
N SER A 75 3.80 7.98 -2.70
CA SER A 75 4.67 6.88 -3.14
C SER A 75 5.23 7.08 -4.54
N GLN A 76 6.39 6.48 -4.80
CA GLN A 76 6.96 6.41 -6.15
C GLN A 76 6.02 5.71 -7.14
N LEU A 77 5.22 4.73 -6.68
CA LEU A 77 4.21 4.06 -7.50
C LEU A 77 3.19 5.05 -8.06
N PHE A 78 2.74 6.01 -7.26
CA PHE A 78 1.76 7.00 -7.67
C PHE A 78 2.38 8.20 -8.41
N GLN A 79 3.58 8.64 -8.00
CA GLN A 79 4.25 9.79 -8.59
C GLN A 79 4.88 9.47 -9.96
N HIS A 80 5.34 8.23 -10.16
CA HIS A 80 6.04 7.80 -11.37
C HIS A 80 5.50 6.46 -11.92
N PRO A 81 4.19 6.36 -12.24
CA PRO A 81 3.55 5.09 -12.60
C PRO A 81 4.20 4.41 -13.80
N THR A 82 4.69 5.16 -14.80
CA THR A 82 5.32 4.61 -16.00
C THR A 82 6.65 3.90 -15.75
N VAL A 83 7.26 4.09 -14.57
CA VAL A 83 8.49 3.39 -14.16
C VAL A 83 8.17 2.00 -13.58
N PHE A 84 6.99 1.84 -12.97
CA PHE A 84 6.61 0.65 -12.20
C PHE A 84 5.52 -0.20 -12.87
N PHE A 85 4.77 0.37 -13.82
CA PHE A 85 3.63 -0.27 -14.47
C PHE A 85 3.78 -0.25 -15.98
N LEU A 86 3.51 -1.39 -16.62
CA LEU A 86 3.22 -1.44 -18.05
C LEU A 86 1.80 -0.92 -18.35
N PRO A 87 1.51 -0.50 -19.59
CA PRO A 87 0.18 -0.06 -19.96
C PRO A 87 -0.90 -1.12 -19.64
N GLY A 88 -1.88 -0.73 -18.82
CA GLY A 88 -2.98 -1.59 -18.39
C GLY A 88 -2.73 -2.35 -17.10
N GLU A 89 -1.52 -2.33 -16.55
CA GLU A 89 -1.22 -2.95 -15.25
C GLU A 89 -1.74 -2.10 -14.08
N TYR A 90 -2.21 -2.77 -13.04
CA TYR A 90 -2.72 -2.11 -11.83
C TYR A 90 -2.49 -2.93 -10.56
N LEU A 91 -2.65 -2.27 -9.42
CA LEU A 91 -2.70 -2.90 -8.10
C LEU A 91 -4.14 -2.98 -7.58
N LEU A 92 -4.43 -4.05 -6.85
CA LEU A 92 -5.63 -4.14 -6.03
C LEU A 92 -5.37 -3.60 -4.63
N ALA A 93 -6.31 -2.82 -4.10
CA ALA A 93 -6.18 -2.20 -2.78
C ALA A 93 -7.37 -2.49 -1.87
N ASN A 94 -7.22 -2.20 -0.57
CA ASN A 94 -8.36 -2.18 0.34
C ASN A 94 -9.32 -1.01 -0.01
N SER A 95 -10.53 -1.02 0.56
CA SER A 95 -11.56 0.00 0.27
C SER A 95 -11.23 1.42 0.79
N GLY A 96 -10.17 1.58 1.57
CA GLY A 96 -9.72 2.87 2.10
C GLY A 96 -8.91 3.70 1.09
N TYR A 97 -8.65 3.14 -0.09
CA TYR A 97 -7.94 3.82 -1.17
C TYR A 97 -8.90 4.39 -2.21
N THR A 98 -8.46 5.44 -2.88
CA THR A 98 -9.17 6.05 -4.02
C THR A 98 -8.79 5.34 -5.32
N CYS A 99 -9.78 5.08 -6.17
CA CYS A 99 -9.57 4.48 -7.49
C CYS A 99 -8.74 5.39 -8.40
N SER A 100 -7.84 4.81 -9.19
CA SER A 100 -7.01 5.48 -10.19
C SER A 100 -6.63 4.53 -11.32
N GLU A 101 -5.92 5.02 -12.33
CA GLU A 101 -5.46 4.20 -13.47
C GLU A 101 -4.61 2.99 -13.03
N ILE A 102 -3.81 3.15 -11.97
CA ILE A 102 -2.90 2.12 -11.45
C ILE A 102 -3.43 1.42 -10.20
N LEU A 103 -4.61 1.79 -9.70
CA LEU A 103 -5.13 1.31 -8.42
C LEU A 103 -6.63 1.06 -8.45
N VAL A 104 -7.03 -0.19 -8.18
CA VAL A 104 -8.42 -0.60 -8.08
C VAL A 104 -8.73 -0.99 -6.62
N PRO A 105 -9.48 -0.17 -5.86
CA PRO A 105 -9.86 -0.50 -4.50
C PRO A 105 -10.96 -1.57 -4.48
N THR A 106 -10.94 -2.41 -3.45
CA THR A 106 -12.03 -3.34 -3.17
C THR A 106 -13.29 -2.59 -2.75
N PHE A 107 -14.43 -3.01 -3.30
CA PHE A 107 -15.72 -2.48 -2.90
C PHE A 107 -16.11 -3.00 -1.52
N LYS A 108 -16.42 -2.12 -0.57
CA LYS A 108 -17.11 -2.49 0.68
C LYS A 108 -18.60 -2.20 0.53
N TRP A 109 -19.41 -3.25 0.55
CA TRP A 109 -20.83 -3.14 0.87
C TRP A 109 -20.93 -2.87 2.37
N LEU A 110 -21.17 -1.61 2.74
CA LEU A 110 -21.71 -1.25 4.05
C LEU A 110 -23.16 -0.82 3.86
#